data_AF-A0A8H5WL29-F1
#
_entry.id   AF-A0A8H5WL29-F1
#
_cell.length_a   1.000
_cell.length_b   1.000
_cell.length_c   1.000
_cell.angle_alpha   90.00
_cell.angle_beta   90.00
_cell.angle_gamma   90.00
#
_symmetry.space_group_name_H-M   'P 1'
#
loop_
_entity.id
_entity.type
_entity.pdbx_description
1 polymer ?
#
loop_
_entity_poly.entity_id
_entity_poly.type
_entity_poly.pdbx_seq_one_letter_code
_entity_poly.pdbx_strand_id
1 'polypeptide(L)'
;MGKQREENARPDLLNVMDIINISRATDVTKTVHSEPYDAISTTNPNLSQAGKTILITGGGTTIGNAIGCSFFVVNVSSSITHNYMQAVTTKLAAYAFNKSCGTMLFQMVAKDTPVEEMQITSMHPGLIWSPEWVKMGFNDDVGFDNIALQGNFAVWLATPNAAFLHGRFAWASWDINELSQGPIRERIEEDPYYLKITIRGANP
;
A
#
# COMPACT_ATOMS: atom_id res chain seq x y z
N MET A 1 -7.40 -17.82 50.99
CA MET A 1 -6.38 -18.22 50.00
C MET A 1 -7.00 -18.14 48.60
N GLY A 2 -7.04 -16.93 48.04
CA GLY A 2 -7.53 -16.72 46.67
C GLY A 2 -6.42 -17.02 45.69
N LYS A 3 -6.60 -18.05 44.86
CA LYS A 3 -5.68 -18.33 43.75
C LYS A 3 -5.82 -17.18 42.74
N GLN A 4 -4.77 -16.37 42.61
CA GLN A 4 -4.56 -15.53 41.43
C GLN A 4 -4.65 -16.44 40.20
N ARG A 5 -5.61 -16.16 39.32
CA ARG A 5 -5.59 -16.71 37.96
C ARG A 5 -4.44 -16.02 37.26
N GLU A 6 -3.34 -16.73 37.07
CA GLU A 6 -2.37 -16.40 36.05
C GLU A 6 -3.10 -16.33 34.71
N GLU A 7 -3.08 -15.14 34.13
CA GLU A 7 -3.60 -14.84 32.81
C GLU A 7 -2.64 -15.48 31.80
N ASN A 8 -2.84 -16.77 31.53
CA ASN A 8 -2.14 -17.48 30.48
C ASN A 8 -2.51 -16.86 29.13
N ALA A 9 -1.64 -15.98 28.63
CA ALA A 9 -1.71 -15.47 27.26
C ALA A 9 -1.80 -16.67 26.29
N ARG A 10 -2.81 -16.64 25.42
CA ARG A 10 -3.04 -17.66 24.40
C ARG A 10 -1.86 -17.68 23.41
N PRO A 11 -1.07 -18.78 23.32
CA PRO A 11 0.12 -18.86 22.45
C PRO A 11 -0.22 -18.84 20.94
N ASP A 12 -1.50 -18.86 20.59
CA ASP A 12 -2.07 -18.89 19.25
C ASP A 12 -2.47 -17.51 18.70
N LEU A 13 -2.49 -16.45 19.52
CA LEU A 13 -2.73 -15.09 19.08
C LEU A 13 -1.41 -14.40 18.69
N LEU A 14 -1.43 -13.72 17.53
CA LEU A 14 -0.33 -12.90 17.03
C LEU A 14 -0.03 -11.81 18.06
N ASN A 15 1.25 -11.60 18.40
CA ASN A 15 1.61 -10.47 19.24
C ASN A 15 1.30 -9.18 18.48
N VAL A 16 0.55 -8.28 19.12
CA VAL A 16 0.17 -6.95 18.61
C VAL A 16 1.39 -6.20 18.05
N MET A 17 2.53 -6.27 18.74
CA MET A 17 3.74 -5.58 18.29
C MET A 17 4.31 -6.11 16.98
N ASP A 18 4.19 -7.41 16.71
CA ASP A 18 4.73 -7.96 15.47
C ASP A 18 3.92 -7.51 14.25
N ILE A 19 2.60 -7.40 14.40
CA ILE A 19 1.70 -6.89 13.35
C ILE A 19 2.01 -5.42 13.06
N ILE A 20 2.22 -4.61 14.09
CA ILE A 20 2.58 -3.19 13.96
C ILE A 20 3.90 -3.06 13.19
N ASN A 21 4.91 -3.81 13.63
CA ASN A 21 6.23 -3.78 13.02
C ASN A 21 6.14 -4.13 11.53
N ILE A 22 5.36 -5.14 11.15
CA ILE A 22 5.24 -5.58 9.76
C ILE A 22 4.43 -4.62 8.90
N SER A 23 3.43 -3.97 9.49
CA SER A 23 2.65 -2.92 8.83
C SER A 23 3.45 -1.64 8.63
N ARG A 24 4.66 -1.55 9.23
CA ARG A 24 5.59 -0.42 9.11
C ARG A 24 6.96 -0.81 8.55
N ALA A 25 7.23 -2.10 8.35
CA ALA A 25 8.53 -2.63 7.98
C ALA A 25 8.81 -2.37 6.49
N THR A 26 9.46 -1.25 6.22
CA THR A 26 9.92 -0.87 4.89
C THR A 26 11.26 -0.16 4.97
N ASP A 27 12.10 -0.34 3.94
CA ASP A 27 13.42 0.25 3.78
C ASP A 27 13.53 1.11 2.52
N VAL A 28 12.39 1.42 1.88
CA VAL A 28 12.36 2.16 0.61
C VAL A 28 12.69 3.63 0.83
N THR A 29 12.00 4.30 1.75
CA THR A 29 12.29 5.70 2.14
C THR A 29 12.85 5.73 3.56
N LYS A 30 13.71 6.71 3.85
CA LYS A 30 14.23 6.93 5.22
C LYS A 30 13.15 7.50 6.12
N THR A 31 12.35 8.41 5.57
CA THR A 31 11.23 9.03 6.27
C THR A 31 9.96 8.22 5.99
N VAL A 32 9.19 7.96 7.05
CA VAL A 32 7.84 7.39 6.96
C VAL A 32 6.84 8.28 7.69
N HIS A 33 5.68 8.50 7.06
CA HIS A 33 4.63 9.40 7.54
C HIS A 33 3.44 8.62 8.10
N SER A 34 2.80 9.17 9.14
CA SER A 34 1.50 8.73 9.67
C SER A 34 0.39 9.78 9.50
N GLU A 35 0.74 10.96 8.97
CA GLU A 35 -0.12 12.12 8.80
C GLU A 35 0.09 12.71 7.39
N PRO A 36 -0.92 13.35 6.77
CA PRO A 36 -0.70 14.13 5.56
C PRO A 36 0.37 15.20 5.71
N TYR A 37 1.10 15.45 4.63
CA TYR A 37 2.13 16.47 4.53
C TYR A 37 2.04 17.21 3.19
N ASP A 38 2.82 18.28 3.03
CA ASP A 38 2.66 19.24 1.94
C ASP A 38 2.65 18.62 0.53
N ALA A 39 3.47 17.60 0.28
CA ALA A 39 3.59 16.97 -1.03
C ALA A 39 2.32 16.23 -1.49
N ILE A 40 1.44 15.85 -0.55
CA ILE A 40 0.16 15.17 -0.83
C ILE A 40 -1.06 15.94 -0.36
N SER A 41 -0.87 17.15 0.16
CA SER A 41 -1.96 17.95 0.71
C SER A 41 -3.05 18.21 -0.34
N THR A 42 -4.31 17.95 0.01
CA THR A 42 -5.48 18.20 -0.86
C THR A 42 -5.71 19.67 -1.19
N THR A 43 -5.07 20.57 -0.43
CA THR A 43 -5.08 22.01 -0.69
C THR A 43 -4.07 22.45 -1.76
N ASN A 44 -3.18 21.54 -2.19
CA ASN A 44 -2.20 21.82 -3.23
C ASN A 44 -2.88 21.83 -4.62
N PRO A 45 -2.92 22.97 -5.32
CA PRO A 45 -3.60 23.06 -6.62
C PRO A 45 -2.96 22.18 -7.70
N ASN A 46 -1.68 21.84 -7.57
CA ASN A 46 -0.97 20.97 -8.51
C ASN A 46 -1.44 19.51 -8.43
N LEU A 47 -2.19 19.13 -7.39
CA LEU A 47 -2.74 17.78 -7.21
C LEU A 47 -4.22 17.69 -7.61
N SER A 48 -4.76 18.74 -8.25
CA SER A 48 -6.17 18.79 -8.63
C SER A 48 -6.58 17.65 -9.56
N GLN A 49 -7.74 17.08 -9.24
CA GLN A 49 -8.38 16.00 -9.99
C GLN A 49 -9.61 16.45 -10.78
N ALA A 50 -9.85 17.76 -10.87
CA ALA A 50 -10.98 18.32 -11.60
C ALA A 50 -10.94 17.87 -13.07
N GLY A 51 -12.04 17.26 -13.54
CA GLY A 51 -12.19 16.79 -14.93
C GLY A 51 -11.52 15.45 -15.24
N LYS A 52 -10.97 14.74 -14.25
CA LYS A 52 -10.34 13.42 -14.42
C LYS A 52 -11.23 12.31 -13.84
N THR A 53 -11.12 11.11 -14.40
CA THR A 53 -11.76 9.90 -13.87
C THR A 53 -10.74 9.10 -13.05
N ILE A 54 -11.07 8.85 -11.78
CA ILE A 54 -10.24 8.05 -10.88
C ILE A 54 -11.03 6.82 -10.45
N LEU A 55 -10.46 5.65 -10.70
CA LEU A 55 -10.98 4.39 -10.22
C LEU A 55 -10.10 3.88 -9.07
N ILE A 56 -10.66 3.86 -7.86
CA ILE A 56 -10.03 3.25 -6.70
C ILE A 56 -10.67 1.89 -6.48
N THR A 57 -9.92 0.80 -6.64
CA THR A 57 -10.43 -0.56 -6.44
C THR A 57 -9.82 -1.21 -5.21
N GLY A 58 -10.62 -1.92 -4.43
CA GLY A 58 -10.17 -2.85 -3.38
C GLY A 58 -10.74 -4.24 -3.64
N GLY A 59 -9.97 -5.30 -3.38
CA GLY A 59 -10.39 -6.68 -3.68
C GLY A 59 -11.65 -7.14 -2.94
N GLY A 60 -12.69 -7.47 -3.70
CA GLY A 60 -13.99 -8.00 -3.26
C GLY A 60 -15.08 -7.71 -4.30
N THR A 61 -15.16 -8.54 -5.36
CA THR A 61 -16.24 -8.61 -6.39
C THR A 61 -16.74 -7.28 -6.99
N THR A 62 -16.21 -6.85 -8.16
CA THR A 62 -16.97 -6.64 -9.44
C THR A 62 -16.20 -5.88 -10.55
N ILE A 63 -16.47 -6.35 -11.78
CA ILE A 63 -16.67 -5.68 -13.09
C ILE A 63 -15.64 -4.64 -13.56
N GLY A 64 -14.59 -5.14 -14.20
CA GLY A 64 -13.76 -4.37 -15.14
C GLY A 64 -14.36 -4.44 -16.55
N ASN A 65 -15.34 -3.60 -16.84
CA ASN A 65 -15.58 -3.17 -18.22
C ASN A 65 -16.34 -1.85 -18.19
N ALA A 66 -15.65 -0.73 -18.47
CA ALA A 66 -16.16 0.44 -19.19
C ALA A 66 -15.19 1.65 -19.13
N ILE A 67 -14.91 2.18 -20.34
CA ILE A 67 -14.70 3.60 -20.70
C ILE A 67 -13.25 4.07 -20.91
N GLY A 68 -13.12 5.00 -21.88
CA GLY A 68 -11.96 5.74 -22.42
C GLY A 68 -11.82 7.18 -21.88
N CYS A 69 -10.61 7.76 -21.98
CA CYS A 69 -10.06 9.06 -21.50
C CYS A 69 -9.16 8.93 -20.25
N SER A 70 -7.89 9.37 -20.35
CA SER A 70 -6.77 9.15 -19.40
C SER A 70 -7.20 8.79 -17.97
N PHE A 71 -7.12 7.49 -17.64
CA PHE A 71 -7.56 6.96 -16.35
C PHE A 71 -6.42 6.88 -15.36
N PHE A 72 -6.75 7.14 -14.10
CA PHE A 72 -5.91 6.74 -12.98
C PHE A 72 -6.60 5.57 -12.28
N VAL A 73 -5.89 4.45 -12.17
CA VAL A 73 -6.30 3.29 -11.39
C VAL A 73 -5.38 3.17 -10.19
N VAL A 74 -5.97 3.26 -9.01
CA VAL A 74 -5.28 3.02 -7.74
C VAL A 74 -5.83 1.75 -7.11
N ASN A 75 -5.03 0.69 -7.14
CA ASN A 75 -5.38 -0.58 -6.51
C ASN A 75 -4.96 -0.59 -5.03
N VAL A 76 -5.94 -0.62 -4.13
CA VAL A 76 -5.70 -0.70 -2.68
C VAL A 76 -5.39 -2.14 -2.29
N SER A 77 -4.10 -2.39 -2.12
CA SER A 77 -3.51 -3.67 -1.78
C SER A 77 -3.07 -3.72 -0.31
N SER A 78 -2.00 -4.45 0.01
CA SER A 78 -1.51 -4.65 1.38
C SER A 78 -0.02 -4.96 1.39
N SER A 79 0.69 -4.59 2.45
CA SER A 79 2.10 -4.95 2.65
C SER A 79 2.33 -6.47 2.67
N ILE A 80 1.28 -7.24 2.97
CA ILE A 80 1.31 -8.69 2.94
C ILE A 80 1.73 -9.28 1.59
N THR A 81 1.60 -8.53 0.49
CA THR A 81 2.02 -8.99 -0.85
C THR A 81 3.51 -9.31 -0.95
N HIS A 82 4.34 -8.70 -0.12
CA HIS A 82 5.80 -8.88 -0.12
C HIS A 82 6.38 -9.30 1.23
N ASN A 83 5.59 -9.24 2.31
CA ASN A 83 6.01 -9.72 3.63
C ASN A 83 5.28 -11.01 4.11
N TYR A 84 4.52 -11.69 3.23
CA TYR A 84 3.75 -12.91 3.56
C TYR A 84 4.56 -14.07 4.17
N MET A 85 5.89 -14.10 3.96
CA MET A 85 6.78 -15.13 4.53
C MET A 85 7.13 -14.90 6.00
N GLN A 86 6.69 -13.79 6.61
CA GLN A 86 6.93 -13.53 8.03
C GLN A 86 6.04 -14.41 8.92
N ALA A 87 6.55 -14.79 10.09
CA ALA A 87 5.87 -15.74 10.99
C ALA A 87 4.41 -15.33 11.28
N VAL A 88 4.15 -14.03 11.38
CA VAL A 88 2.85 -13.50 11.76
C VAL A 88 1.85 -13.49 10.61
N THR A 89 2.33 -13.42 9.37
CA THR A 89 1.48 -13.36 8.16
C THR A 89 1.14 -14.74 7.60
N THR A 90 1.80 -15.80 8.09
CA THR A 90 1.55 -17.19 7.65
C THR A 90 0.10 -17.65 7.84
N LYS A 91 -0.61 -17.10 8.85
CA LYS A 91 -2.02 -17.41 9.12
C LYS A 91 -3.02 -16.66 8.21
N LEU A 92 -2.52 -15.73 7.40
CA LEU A 92 -3.32 -14.88 6.50
C LEU A 92 -3.15 -15.30 5.03
N ALA A 93 -2.85 -16.57 4.74
CA ALA A 93 -2.52 -17.05 3.40
C ALA A 93 -3.58 -16.71 2.33
N ALA A 94 -4.87 -16.85 2.64
CA ALA A 94 -5.94 -16.49 1.70
C ALA A 94 -5.99 -14.98 1.42
N TYR A 95 -5.76 -14.16 2.45
CA TYR A 95 -5.69 -12.70 2.31
C TYR A 95 -4.44 -12.28 1.52
N ALA A 96 -3.30 -12.89 1.82
CA ALA A 96 -2.05 -12.69 1.09
C ALA A 96 -2.21 -13.07 -0.38
N PHE A 97 -2.76 -14.25 -0.66
CA PHE A 97 -3.05 -14.71 -2.01
C PHE A 97 -3.94 -13.71 -2.76
N ASN A 98 -5.08 -13.30 -2.19
CA ASN A 98 -6.00 -12.38 -2.83
C ASN A 98 -5.34 -11.02 -3.16
N LYS A 99 -4.63 -10.42 -2.19
CA LYS A 99 -3.95 -9.14 -2.39
C LYS A 99 -2.81 -9.24 -3.39
N SER A 100 -2.07 -10.35 -3.40
CA SER A 100 -1.02 -10.61 -4.38
C SER A 100 -1.58 -10.81 -5.79
N CYS A 101 -2.68 -11.56 -5.94
CA CYS A 101 -3.37 -11.73 -7.22
C CYS A 101 -3.85 -10.40 -7.79
N GLY A 102 -4.51 -9.57 -6.98
CA GLY A 102 -4.96 -8.24 -7.42
C GLY A 102 -3.78 -7.35 -7.84
N THR A 103 -2.71 -7.34 -7.06
CA THR A 103 -1.50 -6.56 -7.39
C THR A 103 -0.84 -7.03 -8.67
N MET A 104 -0.69 -8.35 -8.85
CA MET A 104 -0.13 -8.94 -10.07
C MET A 104 -1.01 -8.65 -11.29
N LEU A 105 -2.33 -8.74 -11.15
CA LEU A 105 -3.28 -8.41 -12.22
C LEU A 105 -3.05 -6.98 -12.72
N PHE A 106 -3.06 -5.99 -11.83
CA PHE A 106 -2.88 -4.60 -12.22
C PHE A 106 -1.47 -4.30 -12.76
N GLN A 107 -0.44 -4.97 -12.24
CA GLN A 107 0.91 -4.91 -12.80
C GLN A 107 0.96 -5.45 -14.25
N MET A 108 0.26 -6.55 -14.54
CA MET A 108 0.21 -7.13 -15.89
C MET A 108 -0.60 -6.26 -16.85
N VAL A 109 -1.72 -5.67 -16.40
CA VAL A 109 -2.48 -4.71 -17.22
C VAL A 109 -1.60 -3.49 -17.55
N ALA A 110 -0.90 -2.94 -16.56
CA ALA A 110 -0.01 -1.81 -16.74
C ALA A 110 1.11 -2.10 -17.76
N LYS A 111 1.68 -3.31 -17.74
CA LYS A 111 2.73 -3.72 -18.69
C LYS A 111 2.33 -3.50 -20.16
N ASP A 112 1.06 -3.78 -20.49
CA ASP A 112 0.55 -3.71 -21.86
C ASP A 112 -0.28 -2.43 -22.11
N THR A 113 -0.31 -1.49 -21.17
CA THR A 113 -1.09 -0.25 -21.25
C THR A 113 -0.16 0.97 -21.14
N PRO A 114 -0.05 1.83 -22.17
CA PRO A 114 0.71 3.06 -22.07
C PRO A 114 0.23 3.94 -20.90
N VAL A 115 1.16 4.57 -20.19
CA VAL A 115 0.83 5.41 -19.02
C VAL A 115 -0.03 6.61 -19.39
N GLU A 116 0.08 7.11 -20.62
CA GLU A 116 -0.71 8.20 -21.17
C GLU A 116 -2.19 7.80 -21.41
N GLU A 117 -2.44 6.51 -21.65
CA GLU A 117 -3.79 5.95 -21.79
C GLU A 117 -4.41 5.66 -20.42
N MET A 118 -3.65 5.00 -19.53
CA MET A 118 -4.09 4.69 -18.17
C MET A 118 -2.91 4.48 -17.23
N GLN A 119 -2.80 5.34 -16.22
CA GLN A 119 -1.83 5.21 -15.14
C GLN A 119 -2.34 4.27 -14.06
N ILE A 120 -1.60 3.20 -13.77
CA ILE A 120 -2.01 2.17 -12.80
C ILE A 120 -0.96 2.05 -11.72
N THR A 121 -1.35 2.17 -10.46
CA THR A 121 -0.45 1.95 -9.31
C THR A 121 -1.17 1.13 -8.24
N SER A 122 -0.45 0.19 -7.62
CA SER A 122 -0.93 -0.51 -6.42
C SER A 122 -0.38 0.17 -5.17
N MET A 123 -1.17 0.25 -4.10
CA MET A 123 -0.71 0.83 -2.84
C MET A 123 -1.01 -0.03 -1.61
N HIS A 124 -0.12 -0.01 -0.63
CA HIS A 124 -0.46 -0.35 0.75
C HIS A 124 -0.96 0.92 1.45
N PRO A 125 -2.16 0.89 2.05
CA PRO A 125 -2.76 2.09 2.63
C PRO A 125 -2.26 2.42 4.05
N GLY A 126 -1.33 1.65 4.61
CA GLY A 126 -0.83 1.84 5.98
C GLY A 126 -1.63 1.09 7.05
N LEU A 127 -1.36 1.41 8.31
CA LEU A 127 -1.99 0.83 9.50
C LEU A 127 -3.21 1.67 9.89
N ILE A 128 -4.36 1.33 9.33
CA ILE A 128 -5.61 2.07 9.52
C ILE A 128 -6.45 1.44 10.63
N TRP A 129 -6.98 2.28 11.52
CA TRP A 129 -7.90 1.84 12.57
C TRP A 129 -9.17 1.21 12.00
N SER A 130 -9.62 0.12 12.61
CA SER A 130 -10.87 -0.57 12.30
C SER A 130 -11.35 -1.35 13.53
N PRO A 131 -12.66 -1.61 13.66
CA PRO A 131 -13.20 -2.38 14.78
C PRO A 131 -12.62 -3.79 14.94
N GLU A 132 -12.13 -4.39 13.86
CA GLU A 132 -11.49 -5.70 13.84
C GLU A 132 -10.18 -5.71 14.62
N TRP A 133 -9.41 -4.61 14.60
CA TRP A 133 -8.17 -4.51 15.37
C TRP A 133 -8.42 -4.57 16.87
N VAL A 134 -9.47 -3.91 17.36
CA VAL A 134 -9.87 -3.97 18.77
C VAL A 134 -10.24 -5.41 19.16
N LYS A 135 -10.94 -6.14 18.28
CA LYS A 135 -11.26 -7.57 18.49
C LYS A 135 -10.02 -8.46 18.51
N MET A 136 -8.92 -8.02 17.89
CA MET A 136 -7.62 -8.69 17.90
C MET A 136 -6.74 -8.27 19.10
N GLY A 137 -7.26 -7.44 20.00
CA GLY A 137 -6.56 -7.01 21.21
C GLY A 137 -5.66 -5.78 21.03
N PHE A 138 -5.87 -5.00 19.97
CA PHE A 138 -5.18 -3.73 19.76
C PHE A 138 -5.87 -2.63 20.56
N ASN A 139 -5.05 -1.79 21.18
CA ASN A 139 -5.49 -0.63 21.93
C ASN A 139 -5.33 0.64 21.06
N ASP A 140 -5.88 1.76 21.50
CA ASP A 140 -5.80 3.02 20.72
C ASP A 140 -4.39 3.66 20.72
N ASP A 141 -3.44 3.17 21.54
CA ASP A 141 -2.05 3.65 21.64
C ASP A 141 -1.10 3.08 20.57
N VAL A 142 -1.63 2.27 19.66
CA VAL A 142 -0.91 1.63 18.54
C VAL A 142 -0.37 2.66 17.53
N GLY A 143 -0.92 3.89 17.55
CA GLY A 143 -0.52 4.96 16.65
C GLY A 143 -0.97 4.70 15.21
N PHE A 144 -2.26 4.43 15.01
CA PHE A 144 -2.83 4.25 13.67
C PHE A 144 -2.56 5.47 12.79
N ASP A 145 -2.36 5.23 11.51
CA ASP A 145 -2.17 6.30 10.52
C ASP A 145 -3.47 7.10 10.38
N ASN A 146 -3.35 8.42 10.23
CA ASN A 146 -4.50 9.28 9.99
C ASN A 146 -5.15 8.91 8.66
N ILE A 147 -6.48 8.77 8.68
CA ILE A 147 -7.22 8.33 7.51
C ILE A 147 -7.03 9.23 6.27
N ALA A 148 -6.70 10.50 6.51
CA ALA A 148 -6.40 11.47 5.47
C ALA A 148 -5.08 11.15 4.73
N LEU A 149 -4.09 10.51 5.37
CA LEU A 149 -2.81 10.19 4.75
C LEU A 149 -3.02 9.30 3.52
N GLN A 150 -3.72 8.18 3.65
CA GLN A 150 -3.96 7.28 2.52
C GLN A 150 -4.88 7.87 1.47
N GLY A 151 -5.86 8.69 1.86
CA GLY A 151 -6.76 9.35 0.93
C GLY A 151 -5.99 10.34 0.05
N ASN A 152 -5.17 11.16 0.69
CA ASN A 152 -4.31 12.14 0.04
C ASN A 152 -3.25 11.47 -0.84
N PHE A 153 -2.66 10.37 -0.38
CA PHE A 153 -1.72 9.58 -1.18
C PHE A 153 -2.39 8.96 -2.41
N ALA A 154 -3.59 8.40 -2.28
CA ALA A 154 -4.34 7.86 -3.42
C ALA A 154 -4.67 8.96 -4.45
N VAL A 155 -5.01 10.16 -3.99
CA VAL A 155 -5.20 11.34 -4.87
C VAL A 155 -3.90 11.73 -5.56
N TRP A 156 -2.78 11.73 -4.85
CA TRP A 156 -1.47 12.02 -5.42
C TRP A 156 -1.05 10.98 -6.47
N LEU A 157 -1.30 9.69 -6.21
CA LEU A 157 -1.10 8.61 -7.19
C LEU A 157 -1.96 8.77 -8.45
N ALA A 158 -3.06 9.51 -8.35
CA ALA A 158 -3.90 9.88 -9.48
C ALA A 158 -3.43 11.19 -10.17
N THR A 159 -2.15 11.54 -10.09
CA THR A 159 -1.58 12.68 -10.82
C THR A 159 -0.48 12.24 -11.79
N PRO A 160 -0.18 13.03 -12.84
CA PRO A 160 0.98 12.80 -13.70
C PRO A 160 2.32 12.78 -12.94
N ASN A 161 2.41 13.42 -11.77
CA ASN A 161 3.62 13.41 -10.96
C ASN A 161 3.97 12.00 -10.47
N ALA A 162 2.99 11.10 -10.37
CA ALA A 162 3.18 9.71 -9.97
C ALA A 162 3.34 8.75 -11.16
N ALA A 163 3.42 9.25 -12.41
CA ALA A 163 3.52 8.42 -13.61
C ALA A 163 4.69 7.42 -13.57
N PHE A 164 5.75 7.76 -12.85
CA PHE A 164 6.89 6.88 -12.66
C PHE A 164 6.61 5.60 -11.84
N LEU A 165 5.51 5.58 -11.10
CA LEU A 165 5.01 4.41 -10.37
C LEU A 165 4.02 3.57 -11.19
N HIS A 166 3.88 3.84 -12.49
CA HIS A 166 3.04 3.05 -13.37
C HIS A 166 3.48 1.56 -13.36
N GLY A 167 2.52 0.68 -13.02
CA GLY A 167 2.72 -0.76 -12.85
C GLY A 167 3.49 -1.17 -11.59
N ARG A 168 3.68 -0.25 -10.63
CA ARG A 168 4.47 -0.49 -9.40
C ARG A 168 3.61 -0.46 -8.13
N PHE A 169 4.21 -0.86 -7.02
CA PHE A 169 3.64 -0.89 -5.68
C PHE A 169 4.25 0.21 -4.80
N ALA A 170 3.44 0.97 -4.06
CA ALA A 170 3.92 1.97 -3.12
C ALA A 170 3.21 1.90 -1.77
N TRP A 171 3.80 2.44 -0.70
CA TRP A 171 3.12 2.58 0.58
C TRP A 171 2.70 4.03 0.79
N ALA A 172 1.50 4.24 1.35
CA ALA A 172 1.03 5.58 1.70
C ALA A 172 1.95 6.30 2.70
N SER A 173 2.64 5.55 3.54
CA SER A 173 3.59 6.09 4.51
C SER A 173 4.94 6.48 3.92
N TRP A 174 5.27 6.09 2.68
CA TRP A 174 6.55 6.48 2.08
C TRP A 174 6.61 7.97 1.77
N ASP A 175 7.80 8.55 1.95
CA ASP A 175 8.05 9.94 1.58
C ASP A 175 8.14 10.09 0.05
N ILE A 176 7.23 10.87 -0.51
CA ILE A 176 7.12 11.08 -1.95
C ILE A 176 8.26 11.91 -2.49
N ASN A 177 8.80 12.84 -1.71
CA ASN A 177 9.94 13.62 -2.17
C ASN A 177 11.14 12.69 -2.34
N GLU A 178 11.37 11.77 -1.39
CA GLU A 178 12.40 10.73 -1.52
C GLU A 178 12.12 9.75 -2.68
N LEU A 179 10.85 9.40 -2.95
CA LEU A 179 10.49 8.54 -4.09
C LEU A 179 10.65 9.24 -5.45
N SER A 180 10.35 10.53 -5.50
CA SER A 180 10.23 11.30 -6.75
C SER A 180 11.56 11.90 -7.20
N GLN A 181 12.58 11.90 -6.34
CA GLN A 181 13.91 12.42 -6.67
C GLN A 181 15.04 11.63 -6.00
N GLY A 182 16.26 11.79 -6.50
CA GLY A 182 17.46 11.18 -5.89
C GLY A 182 17.54 9.65 -6.08
N PRO A 183 18.26 8.94 -5.19
CA PRO A 183 18.68 7.56 -5.45
C PRO A 183 17.53 6.55 -5.62
N ILE A 184 16.40 6.76 -4.94
CA ILE A 184 15.24 5.87 -5.05
C ILE A 184 14.57 6.08 -6.41
N ARG A 185 14.43 7.34 -6.83
CA ARG A 185 13.92 7.69 -8.17
C ARG A 185 14.79 7.09 -9.27
N GLU A 186 16.11 7.27 -9.16
CA GLU A 186 17.10 6.69 -10.09
C GLU A 186 16.93 5.16 -10.16
N ARG A 187 16.86 4.48 -9.00
CA ARG A 187 16.62 3.04 -8.95
C ARG A 187 15.30 2.61 -9.60
N ILE A 188 14.23 3.40 -9.45
CA ILE A 188 12.95 3.11 -10.11
C ILE A 188 13.10 3.20 -11.64
N GLU A 189 13.89 4.14 -12.15
CA GLU A 189 14.12 4.30 -13.60
C GLU A 189 15.02 3.20 -14.15
N GLU A 190 16.08 2.81 -13.42
CA GLU A 190 17.07 1.83 -13.86
C GLU A 190 16.59 0.38 -13.72
N ASP A 191 15.88 0.04 -12.63
CA ASP A 191 15.42 -1.32 -12.33
C ASP A 191 13.92 -1.47 -12.70
N PRO A 192 13.60 -2.14 -13.83
CA PRO A 192 12.23 -2.34 -14.26
C PRO A 192 11.42 -3.26 -13.32
N TYR A 193 12.07 -3.96 -12.39
CA TYR A 193 11.47 -4.88 -11.43
C TYR A 193 11.38 -4.29 -10.01
N TYR A 194 12.05 -3.17 -9.74
CA TYR A 194 11.96 -2.53 -8.43
C TYR A 194 10.52 -2.14 -8.12
N LEU A 195 10.07 -2.40 -6.89
CA LEU A 195 8.68 -2.16 -6.44
C LEU A 195 7.61 -2.94 -7.23
N LYS A 196 7.96 -4.07 -7.85
CA LYS A 196 7.01 -4.99 -8.52
C LYS A 196 6.96 -6.34 -7.82
N ILE A 197 5.86 -7.05 -7.98
CA ILE A 197 5.84 -8.47 -7.60
C ILE A 197 6.68 -9.22 -8.62
N THR A 198 7.78 -9.80 -8.14
CA THR A 198 8.71 -10.61 -8.90
C THR A 198 9.29 -11.71 -8.02
N ILE A 199 9.94 -12.68 -8.65
CA ILE A 199 10.71 -13.70 -7.95
C ILE A 199 12.08 -13.09 -7.64
N ARG A 200 12.35 -12.89 -6.34
CA ARG A 200 13.63 -12.33 -5.88
C ARG A 200 14.80 -13.20 -6.35
N GLY A 201 15.75 -12.60 -7.05
CA GLY A 201 16.97 -13.26 -7.55
C GLY A 201 16.79 -14.05 -8.86
N ALA A 202 15.60 -14.04 -9.46
CA ALA A 202 15.37 -14.67 -10.76
C ALA A 202 15.59 -13.72 -11.95
N ASN A 203 15.62 -12.41 -11.70
CA ASN A 203 15.93 -11.40 -12.70
C ASN A 203 17.38 -10.93 -12.52
N PRO A 204 18.12 -10.76 -13.64
CA PRO A 204 19.50 -10.30 -13.62
C PRO A 204 19.65 -8.84 -13.18
#